data_AF-A0A936KL28-F1
#
_entry.id   AF-A0A936KL28-F1
#
_cell.length_a   1.000
_cell.length_b   1.000
_cell.length_c   1.000
_cell.angle_alpha   90.00
_cell.angle_beta   90.00
_cell.angle_gamma   90.00
#
_symmetry.space_group_name_H-M   'P 1'
#
loop_
_entity.id
_entity.type
_entity.pdbx_description
1 polymer ?
#
loop_
_entity_poly.entity_id
_entity_poly.type
_entity_poly.pdbx_seq_one_letter_code
_entity_poly.pdbx_strand_id
1 'polypeptide(L)'
;MPAILTVVAAPAHASSCPLSVIITTTGLSANGFDLYIRDSKNLNSNTNTDPLSNITTTGTTNPVVNMSMLVTDCAGNPVSGATVVVSSDHQRDLEGATGGELLGFTPATQTSGFGEAPGNRIATVTSDAAGLAKVKICTATYSSADIGTTPRSGTWTITLSAPGFGQSTRTLTYRVFDGQPTV
;
A
#
# COMPACT_ATOMS: atom_id res chain seq x y z
N MET A 1 30.99 48.27 -8.34
CA MET A 1 31.12 47.08 -9.21
C MET A 1 30.07 46.08 -8.75
N PRO A 2 29.13 45.60 -9.59
CA PRO A 2 28.12 44.65 -9.15
C PRO A 2 28.75 43.26 -9.00
N ALA A 3 28.44 42.57 -7.90
CA ALA A 3 28.85 41.19 -7.67
C ALA A 3 27.95 40.24 -8.49
N ILE A 4 28.53 39.51 -9.44
CA ILE A 4 27.85 38.44 -10.16
C ILE A 4 27.98 37.18 -9.29
N LEU A 5 26.86 36.72 -8.70
CA LEU A 5 26.78 35.40 -8.10
C LEU A 5 26.68 34.36 -9.22
N THR A 6 27.79 33.69 -9.51
CA THR A 6 27.78 32.46 -10.30
C THR A 6 27.23 31.34 -9.43
N VAL A 7 25.93 31.06 -9.58
CA VAL A 7 25.34 29.84 -9.05
C VAL A 7 25.83 28.69 -9.93
N VAL A 8 26.74 27.86 -9.41
CA VAL A 8 27.10 26.60 -10.04
C VAL A 8 25.85 25.73 -10.01
N ALA A 9 25.32 25.38 -11.19
CA ALA A 9 24.28 24.38 -11.30
C ALA A 9 24.81 23.08 -10.68
N ALA A 10 24.06 22.53 -9.72
CA ALA A 10 24.38 21.22 -9.14
C ALA A 10 24.57 20.21 -10.29
N PRO A 11 25.55 19.28 -10.19
CA PRO A 11 25.74 18.27 -11.21
C PRO A 11 24.42 17.54 -11.43
N ALA A 12 23.92 17.55 -12.66
CA ALA A 12 22.85 16.65 -13.06
C ALA A 12 23.44 15.24 -13.05
N HIS A 13 23.48 14.61 -11.87
CA HIS A 13 23.75 13.19 -11.77
C HIS A 13 22.65 12.51 -12.59
N ALA A 14 23.03 11.88 -13.70
CA ALA A 14 22.17 10.93 -14.37
C ALA A 14 21.76 9.91 -13.31
N SER A 15 20.49 9.94 -12.90
CA SER A 15 19.96 9.20 -11.76
C SER A 15 19.82 7.71 -12.11
N SER A 16 20.95 7.02 -12.21
CA SER A 16 21.04 5.62 -12.63
C SER A 16 20.78 4.63 -11.50
N CYS A 17 20.67 5.10 -10.26
CA CYS A 17 20.34 4.29 -9.10
C CYS A 17 18.81 4.34 -8.89
N PRO A 18 18.05 3.34 -9.38
CA PRO A 18 16.62 3.29 -9.11
C PRO A 18 16.38 2.96 -7.64
N LEU A 19 15.33 3.55 -7.08
CA LEU A 19 14.83 3.15 -5.77
C LEU A 19 14.18 1.77 -5.84
N SER A 20 14.33 1.00 -4.78
CA SER A 20 13.63 -0.25 -4.56
C SER A 20 12.74 -0.15 -3.32
N VAL A 21 11.76 -1.04 -3.22
CA VAL A 21 10.85 -1.13 -2.08
C VAL A 21 10.59 -2.59 -1.70
N ILE A 22 10.58 -2.85 -0.39
CA ILE A 22 10.25 -4.15 0.19
C ILE A 22 9.11 -3.94 1.19
N ILE A 23 8.07 -4.76 1.11
CA ILE A 23 7.00 -4.79 2.11
C ILE A 23 7.55 -5.53 3.33
N THR A 24 7.66 -4.85 4.47
CA THR A 24 8.26 -5.42 5.69
C THR A 24 7.22 -5.92 6.70
N THR A 25 5.94 -5.65 6.44
CA THR A 25 4.85 -6.11 7.32
C THR A 25 4.60 -7.59 7.11
N THR A 26 4.88 -8.39 8.13
CA THR A 26 4.67 -9.84 8.13
C THR A 26 3.18 -10.19 7.97
N GLY A 27 2.90 -11.30 7.27
CA GLY A 27 1.54 -11.82 7.08
C GLY A 27 0.78 -11.17 5.91
N LEU A 28 1.33 -10.14 5.27
CA LEU A 28 0.70 -9.51 4.10
C LEU A 28 0.83 -10.31 2.82
N SER A 29 1.94 -11.03 2.61
CA SER A 29 2.13 -11.83 1.41
C SER A 29 1.80 -13.30 1.70
N ALA A 30 0.88 -13.87 0.94
CA ALA A 30 0.48 -15.26 1.02
C ALA A 30 -0.14 -15.73 -0.31
N ASN A 31 -0.17 -17.05 -0.53
CA ASN A 31 -0.83 -17.69 -1.68
C ASN A 31 -0.43 -17.13 -3.05
N GLY A 32 0.83 -16.69 -3.19
CA GLY A 32 1.37 -16.14 -4.45
C GLY A 32 0.99 -14.67 -4.74
N PHE A 33 0.39 -13.97 -3.78
CA PHE A 33 0.08 -12.53 -3.89
C PHE A 33 1.01 -11.68 -3.02
N ASP A 34 1.34 -10.47 -3.50
CA ASP A 34 2.12 -9.50 -2.72
C ASP A 34 1.31 -8.97 -1.52
N LEU A 35 -0.01 -8.81 -1.72
CA LEU A 35 -0.99 -8.51 -0.68
C LEU A 35 -2.10 -9.56 -0.66
N TYR A 36 -2.28 -10.25 0.46
CA TYR A 36 -3.31 -11.24 0.70
C TYR A 36 -4.07 -10.85 1.96
N ILE A 37 -5.20 -10.15 1.78
CA ILE A 37 -5.84 -9.38 2.85
C ILE A 37 -7.29 -9.83 3.01
N ARG A 38 -7.73 -9.94 4.26
CA ARG A 38 -9.13 -10.22 4.60
C ARG A 38 -9.95 -8.94 4.50
N ASP A 39 -11.12 -8.99 3.86
CA ASP A 39 -12.10 -7.93 4.04
C ASP A 39 -12.57 -7.92 5.50
N SER A 40 -12.14 -6.92 6.24
CA SER A 40 -12.48 -6.76 7.65
C SER A 40 -12.78 -5.30 7.92
N LYS A 41 -14.00 -5.05 8.41
CA LYS A 41 -14.49 -3.71 8.73
C LYS A 41 -13.88 -3.25 10.05
N ASN A 42 -12.64 -2.82 10.00
CA ASN A 42 -11.91 -2.42 11.18
C ASN A 42 -12.04 -0.92 11.44
N LEU A 43 -12.38 -0.57 12.67
CA LEU A 43 -12.23 0.78 13.19
C LEU A 43 -10.74 1.01 13.46
N ASN A 44 -10.08 1.79 12.60
CA ASN A 44 -8.71 2.31 12.74
C ASN A 44 -7.82 1.57 13.77
N SER A 45 -7.22 0.45 13.39
CA SER A 45 -6.26 -0.23 14.27
C SER A 45 -4.84 0.27 14.03
N ASN A 46 -4.19 0.84 15.04
CA ASN A 46 -2.74 1.08 14.97
C ASN A 46 -1.92 -0.20 15.27
N THR A 47 -2.58 -1.31 15.60
CA THR A 47 -1.96 -2.63 15.78
C THR A 47 -2.26 -3.50 14.57
N ASN A 48 -1.23 -4.21 14.08
CA ASN A 48 -1.40 -5.26 13.08
C ASN A 48 -1.44 -6.61 13.78
N THR A 49 -2.35 -7.46 13.35
CA THR A 49 -2.27 -8.91 13.58
C THR A 49 -2.25 -9.58 12.22
N ASP A 50 -1.59 -10.74 12.14
CA ASP A 50 -1.58 -11.53 10.93
C ASP A 50 -3.03 -11.77 10.43
N PRO A 51 -3.36 -11.42 9.16
CA PRO A 51 -4.70 -11.58 8.62
C PRO A 51 -5.25 -13.01 8.71
N LEU A 52 -4.35 -14.02 8.77
CA LEU A 52 -4.67 -15.44 8.79
C LEU A 52 -4.73 -16.05 10.19
N SER A 53 -4.12 -15.40 11.19
CA SER A 53 -3.91 -15.98 12.53
C SER A 53 -5.17 -16.20 13.36
N ASN A 54 -6.27 -15.48 13.06
CA ASN A 54 -7.49 -15.49 13.83
C ASN A 54 -8.73 -15.66 12.94
N ILE A 55 -8.71 -16.53 11.92
CA ILE A 55 -9.91 -16.80 11.13
C ILE A 55 -10.83 -17.74 11.93
N THR A 56 -11.82 -17.18 12.63
CA THR A 56 -12.84 -17.96 13.35
C THR A 56 -14.13 -18.08 12.53
N THR A 57 -14.88 -19.16 12.76
CA THR A 57 -16.15 -19.48 12.07
C THR A 57 -17.30 -18.50 12.33
N THR A 58 -17.17 -17.62 13.33
CA THR A 58 -18.23 -16.72 13.81
C THR A 58 -17.99 -15.24 13.49
N GLY A 59 -17.04 -14.94 12.61
CA GLY A 59 -16.62 -13.58 12.30
C GLY A 59 -15.50 -13.10 13.23
N THR A 60 -14.48 -12.47 12.63
CA THR A 60 -13.27 -12.02 13.34
C THR A 60 -12.73 -10.75 12.72
N THR A 61 -12.41 -9.80 13.60
CA THR A 61 -11.74 -8.52 13.31
C THR A 61 -10.24 -8.75 13.18
N ASN A 62 -9.73 -9.00 11.97
CA ASN A 62 -8.30 -9.17 11.75
C ASN A 62 -7.71 -7.92 11.08
N PRO A 63 -7.07 -7.01 11.84
CA PRO A 63 -6.46 -5.81 11.30
C PRO A 63 -5.19 -6.12 10.54
N VAL A 64 -5.30 -6.19 9.22
CA VAL A 64 -4.26 -5.60 8.39
C VAL A 64 -4.65 -4.14 8.23
N VAL A 65 -4.05 -3.28 9.05
CA VAL A 65 -4.31 -1.84 8.95
C VAL A 65 -3.08 -1.12 8.49
N ASN A 66 -1.87 -1.42 8.96
CA ASN A 66 -0.66 -0.66 8.59
C ASN A 66 0.29 -1.47 7.71
N MET A 67 0.55 -1.04 6.49
CA MET A 67 1.62 -1.58 5.67
C MET A 67 2.86 -0.69 5.81
N SER A 68 3.94 -1.29 6.29
CA SER A 68 5.29 -0.72 6.30
C SER A 68 6.07 -1.18 5.07
N MET A 69 6.75 -0.24 4.44
CA MET A 69 7.54 -0.41 3.24
C MET A 69 8.94 0.15 3.50
N LEU A 70 9.97 -0.65 3.31
CA LEU A 70 11.36 -0.19 3.35
C LEU A 70 11.77 0.26 1.95
N VAL A 71 12.14 1.53 1.82
CA VAL A 71 12.70 2.12 0.60
C VAL A 71 14.22 2.06 0.67
N THR A 72 14.84 1.49 -0.35
CA THR A 72 16.30 1.39 -0.44
C THR A 72 16.83 1.93 -1.76
N ASP A 73 18.11 2.31 -1.75
CA ASP A 73 18.88 2.55 -2.96
C ASP A 73 19.27 1.22 -3.64
N CYS A 74 19.97 1.33 -4.78
CA CYS A 74 20.48 0.20 -5.55
C CYS A 74 21.60 -0.60 -4.85
N ALA A 75 22.18 -0.08 -3.76
CA ALA A 75 23.13 -0.78 -2.90
C ALA A 75 22.45 -1.42 -1.67
N GLY A 76 21.13 -1.27 -1.52
CA GLY A 76 20.36 -1.80 -0.41
C GLY A 76 20.36 -0.92 0.84
N ASN A 77 20.88 0.31 0.78
CA ASN A 77 20.86 1.23 1.92
C ASN A 77 19.48 1.88 2.05
N PRO A 78 18.95 2.07 3.28
CA PRO A 78 17.70 2.79 3.48
C PRO A 78 17.76 4.24 2.99
N VAL A 79 16.71 4.69 2.30
CA VAL A 79 16.60 6.07 1.79
C VAL A 79 15.58 6.84 2.60
N SER A 80 16.04 7.83 3.37
CA SER A 80 15.20 8.77 4.11
C SER A 80 14.64 9.86 3.20
N GLY A 81 13.40 10.29 3.46
CA GLY A 81 12.79 11.40 2.71
C GLY A 81 12.30 11.02 1.32
N ALA A 82 12.30 9.74 0.95
CA ALA A 82 11.73 9.27 -0.31
C ALA A 82 10.20 9.43 -0.27
N THR A 83 9.64 9.95 -1.36
CA THR A 83 8.20 9.97 -1.57
C THR A 83 7.75 8.61 -2.08
N VAL A 84 6.74 8.06 -1.42
CA VAL A 84 6.10 6.78 -1.75
C VAL A 84 4.64 7.05 -2.05
N VAL A 85 4.24 6.84 -3.30
CA VAL A 85 2.86 6.93 -3.76
C VAL A 85 2.33 5.51 -3.98
N VAL A 86 1.23 5.17 -3.31
CA VAL A 86 0.58 3.87 -3.40
C VAL A 86 -0.84 4.03 -3.92
N SER A 87 -1.19 3.31 -4.98
CA SER A 87 -2.51 3.38 -5.62
C SER A 87 -3.06 2.00 -5.95
N SER A 88 -4.38 1.84 -5.82
CA SER A 88 -5.13 0.67 -6.28
C SER A 88 -5.31 0.68 -7.81
N ASP A 89 -5.80 -0.43 -8.37
CA ASP A 89 -6.23 -0.50 -9.77
C ASP A 89 -7.68 -0.07 -9.99
N HIS A 90 -8.33 0.50 -8.97
CA HIS A 90 -9.73 0.93 -9.00
C HIS A 90 -10.74 -0.18 -9.34
N GLN A 91 -10.36 -1.45 -9.18
CA GLN A 91 -11.35 -2.52 -9.26
C GLN A 91 -12.39 -2.36 -8.15
N ARG A 92 -13.65 -2.55 -8.51
CA ARG A 92 -14.80 -2.40 -7.63
C ARG A 92 -15.41 -3.75 -7.28
N ASP A 93 -16.14 -3.75 -6.17
CA ASP A 93 -17.03 -4.85 -5.76
C ASP A 93 -18.23 -5.01 -6.73
N LEU A 94 -19.17 -5.87 -6.35
CA LEU A 94 -20.25 -6.37 -7.21
C LEU A 94 -21.26 -5.26 -7.55
N GLU A 95 -21.40 -4.31 -6.65
CA GLU A 95 -22.25 -3.12 -6.77
C GLU A 95 -21.71 -2.13 -7.81
N GLY A 96 -20.53 -2.38 -8.36
CA GLY A 96 -19.98 -1.66 -9.51
C GLY A 96 -19.86 -0.17 -9.22
N ALA A 97 -20.49 0.69 -10.02
CA ALA A 97 -20.36 2.14 -9.89
C ALA A 97 -20.84 2.70 -8.52
N THR A 98 -21.70 1.97 -7.81
CA THR A 98 -22.23 2.38 -6.51
C THR A 98 -21.51 1.74 -5.32
N GLY A 99 -20.62 0.78 -5.57
CA GLY A 99 -19.86 0.12 -4.52
C GLY A 99 -18.43 0.59 -4.38
N GLY A 100 -17.74 0.02 -3.39
CA GLY A 100 -16.40 0.41 -2.99
C GLY A 100 -15.31 -0.14 -3.91
N GLU A 101 -14.11 0.42 -3.81
CA GLU A 101 -12.93 -0.20 -4.41
C GLU A 101 -12.46 -1.38 -3.55
N LEU A 102 -12.11 -2.49 -4.20
CA LEU A 102 -11.68 -3.70 -3.51
C LEU A 102 -10.49 -3.43 -2.57
N LEU A 103 -9.58 -2.55 -3.01
CA LEU A 103 -8.39 -2.15 -2.26
C LEU A 103 -8.25 -0.63 -2.27
N GLY A 104 -7.89 -0.06 -1.12
CA GLY A 104 -7.56 1.35 -1.01
C GLY A 104 -6.44 1.60 -0.01
N PHE A 105 -5.70 2.68 -0.22
CA PHE A 105 -4.58 3.09 0.62
C PHE A 105 -4.79 4.50 1.19
N THR A 106 -4.38 4.69 2.43
CA THR A 106 -4.43 5.98 3.12
C THR A 106 -3.12 6.24 3.84
N PRO A 107 -2.75 7.49 4.14
CA PRO A 107 -1.61 7.74 5.02
C PRO A 107 -1.83 7.11 6.40
N ALA A 108 -0.76 6.57 7.03
CA ALA A 108 -0.89 5.96 8.36
C ALA A 108 -1.37 6.92 9.46
N THR A 109 -1.24 8.23 9.24
CA THR A 109 -1.71 9.29 10.12
C THR A 109 -3.22 9.52 10.08
N GLN A 110 -3.92 8.97 9.08
CA GLN A 110 -5.37 9.07 9.03
C GLN A 110 -5.96 8.38 10.28
N THR A 111 -7.09 8.90 10.80
CA THR A 111 -7.73 8.37 12.00
C THR A 111 -9.21 8.02 11.84
N SER A 112 -9.81 8.33 10.68
CA SER A 112 -11.22 8.05 10.38
C SER A 112 -11.42 7.61 8.91
N GLY A 113 -12.59 7.05 8.61
CA GLY A 113 -12.98 6.67 7.25
C GLY A 113 -12.41 5.34 6.75
N PHE A 114 -11.93 4.45 7.62
CA PHE A 114 -11.24 3.21 7.21
C PHE A 114 -12.12 2.05 6.76
N GLY A 115 -13.41 2.08 7.07
CA GLY A 115 -14.28 0.89 6.95
C GLY A 115 -14.49 0.40 5.52
N GLU A 116 -14.76 1.33 4.59
CA GLU A 116 -14.95 1.02 3.18
C GLU A 116 -14.04 1.93 2.35
N ALA A 117 -13.45 1.41 1.28
CA ALA A 117 -12.73 2.24 0.32
C ALA A 117 -13.77 2.87 -0.64
N PRO A 118 -14.15 4.15 -0.48
CA PRO A 118 -15.23 4.78 -1.24
C PRO A 118 -14.81 5.12 -2.69
N GLY A 119 -13.59 4.75 -3.10
CA GLY A 119 -12.99 5.08 -4.38
C GLY A 119 -11.69 5.89 -4.27
N ASN A 120 -10.83 5.70 -5.25
CA ASN A 120 -9.60 6.42 -5.58
C ASN A 120 -8.70 6.72 -4.38
N ARG A 121 -8.46 5.71 -3.54
CA ARG A 121 -7.63 5.87 -2.34
C ARG A 121 -6.17 5.69 -2.65
N ILE A 122 -5.54 6.83 -2.95
CA ILE A 122 -4.10 6.97 -3.14
C ILE A 122 -3.48 7.46 -1.83
N ALA A 123 -2.42 6.80 -1.38
CA ALA A 123 -1.61 7.27 -0.26
C ALA A 123 -0.29 7.83 -0.77
N THR A 124 0.02 9.07 -0.39
CA THR A 124 1.34 9.66 -0.56
C THR A 124 1.97 9.84 0.82
N VAL A 125 3.08 9.18 1.06
CA VAL A 125 3.82 9.24 2.33
C VAL A 125 5.31 9.42 2.09
N THR A 126 6.02 9.84 3.12
CA THR A 126 7.47 10.02 3.08
C THR A 126 8.15 8.99 3.97
N SER A 127 9.24 8.39 3.50
CA SER A 127 10.04 7.47 4.31
C SER A 127 10.75 8.19 5.45
N ASP A 128 10.80 7.56 6.62
CA ASP A 128 11.50 8.06 7.79
C ASP A 128 13.03 7.88 7.72
N ALA A 129 13.73 8.22 8.80
CA ALA A 129 15.19 8.11 8.87
C ALA A 129 15.72 6.68 8.69
N ALA A 130 14.88 5.66 8.92
CA ALA A 130 15.20 4.25 8.70
C ALA A 130 14.74 3.76 7.31
N GLY A 131 14.31 4.68 6.43
CA GLY A 131 13.77 4.36 5.11
C GLY A 131 12.38 3.74 5.13
N LEU A 132 11.67 3.78 6.27
CA LEU A 132 10.33 3.18 6.38
C LEU A 132 9.23 4.18 6.01
N ALA A 133 8.40 3.79 5.06
CA ALA A 133 7.16 4.46 4.71
C ALA A 133 5.97 3.63 5.21
N LYS A 134 4.94 4.28 5.77
CA LYS A 134 3.78 3.59 6.36
C LYS A 134 2.48 4.10 5.76
N VAL A 135 1.68 3.18 5.22
CA VAL A 135 0.32 3.46 4.75
C VAL A 135 -0.66 2.58 5.49
N LYS A 136 -1.94 2.96 5.46
CA LYS A 136 -3.04 2.14 5.92
C LYS A 136 -3.82 1.54 4.76
N ILE A 137 -4.25 0.29 4.92
CA ILE A 137 -5.03 -0.43 3.92
C ILE A 137 -6.51 -0.47 4.34
N CYS A 138 -7.42 -0.31 3.39
CA CYS A 138 -8.86 -0.51 3.54
C CYS A 138 -9.41 -1.30 2.33
N THR A 139 -10.52 -1.99 2.51
CA THR A 139 -11.15 -2.86 1.50
C THR A 139 -12.63 -2.48 1.29
N ALA A 140 -13.19 -2.78 0.11
CA ALA A 140 -14.63 -2.70 -0.17
C ALA A 140 -15.44 -3.60 0.76
N THR A 141 -16.75 -3.34 0.93
CA THR A 141 -17.66 -4.24 1.64
C THR A 141 -17.93 -5.47 0.80
N TYR A 142 -17.45 -6.62 1.27
CA TYR A 142 -17.56 -7.88 0.57
C TYR A 142 -18.13 -8.93 1.52
N SER A 143 -19.25 -9.54 1.14
CA SER A 143 -19.90 -10.54 1.95
C SER A 143 -19.74 -11.94 1.36
N SER A 144 -19.98 -12.96 2.18
CA SER A 144 -19.98 -14.35 1.74
C SER A 144 -21.03 -14.65 0.66
N ALA A 145 -22.06 -13.79 0.50
CA ALA A 145 -23.05 -13.90 -0.57
C ALA A 145 -22.46 -13.56 -1.95
N ASP A 146 -21.32 -12.85 -1.98
CA ASP A 146 -20.66 -12.39 -3.20
C ASP A 146 -19.61 -13.42 -3.70
N ILE A 147 -19.44 -14.54 -2.98
CA ILE A 147 -18.48 -15.59 -3.33
C ILE A 147 -18.77 -16.16 -4.74
N GLY A 148 -17.80 -15.98 -5.65
CA GLY A 148 -17.79 -16.60 -6.98
C GLY A 148 -18.26 -15.71 -8.13
N THR A 149 -18.70 -14.47 -7.86
CA THR A 149 -19.29 -13.57 -8.87
C THR A 149 -18.49 -12.29 -9.12
N THR A 150 -17.44 -12.02 -8.34
CA THR A 150 -16.64 -10.77 -8.40
C THR A 150 -15.14 -11.07 -8.43
N PRO A 151 -14.31 -10.24 -9.13
CA PRO A 151 -12.87 -10.41 -9.04
C PRO A 151 -12.41 -10.16 -7.60
N ARG A 152 -11.65 -11.11 -7.05
CA ARG A 152 -11.08 -11.04 -5.71
C ARG A 152 -9.63 -10.60 -5.71
N SER A 153 -9.12 -10.23 -6.87
CA SER A 153 -7.70 -10.01 -7.08
C SER A 153 -7.49 -9.02 -8.19
N GLY A 154 -6.47 -8.20 -8.00
CA GLY A 154 -6.10 -7.21 -8.97
C GLY A 154 -4.63 -6.86 -8.83
N THR A 155 -4.31 -5.68 -9.32
CA THR A 155 -2.98 -5.10 -9.19
C THR A 155 -3.03 -3.79 -8.44
N TRP A 156 -1.89 -3.38 -7.92
CA TRP A 156 -1.72 -2.09 -7.28
C TRP A 156 -0.31 -1.60 -7.57
N THR A 157 -0.07 -0.31 -7.43
CA THR A 157 1.18 0.29 -7.83
C THR A 157 1.84 1.04 -6.69
N ILE A 158 3.17 0.94 -6.62
CA ILE A 158 4.03 1.77 -5.79
C ILE A 158 4.91 2.59 -6.72
N THR A 159 4.88 3.91 -6.58
CA THR A 159 5.81 4.83 -7.22
C THR A 159 6.71 5.48 -6.17
N LEU A 160 8.01 5.41 -6.40
CA LEU A 160 9.06 5.90 -5.52
C LEU A 160 9.81 7.05 -6.21
N SER A 161 10.05 8.13 -5.48
CA SER A 161 10.92 9.22 -5.94
C SER A 161 11.68 9.84 -4.77
N ALA A 162 12.93 10.25 -5.02
CA ALA A 162 13.75 10.99 -4.07
C ALA A 162 14.77 11.85 -4.83
N PRO A 163 15.17 13.02 -4.29
CA PRO A 163 16.22 13.84 -4.91
C PRO A 163 17.51 13.04 -5.12
N GLY A 164 18.06 13.08 -6.34
CA GLY A 164 19.29 12.36 -6.69
C GLY A 164 19.10 10.89 -7.10
N PHE A 165 17.87 10.37 -7.07
CA PHE A 165 17.55 8.98 -7.46
C PHE A 165 16.61 8.92 -8.66
N GLY A 166 16.69 7.82 -9.40
CA GLY A 166 15.75 7.55 -10.49
C GLY A 166 14.38 7.20 -9.93
N GLN A 167 13.32 7.77 -10.52
CA GLN A 167 11.96 7.35 -10.21
C GLN A 167 11.78 5.89 -10.57
N SER A 168 11.08 5.15 -9.70
CA SER A 168 10.81 3.73 -9.87
C SER A 168 9.33 3.45 -9.63
N THR A 169 8.69 2.70 -10.53
CA THR A 169 7.31 2.27 -10.37
C THR A 169 7.25 0.75 -10.42
N ARG A 170 6.56 0.14 -9.44
CA ARG A 170 6.32 -1.29 -9.36
C ARG A 170 4.83 -1.56 -9.38
N THR A 171 4.42 -2.51 -10.20
CA THR A 171 3.09 -3.09 -10.16
C THR A 171 3.16 -4.41 -9.39
N LEU A 172 2.28 -4.56 -8.42
CA LEU A 172 2.19 -5.68 -7.49
C LEU A 172 0.79 -6.26 -7.54
N THR A 173 0.64 -7.49 -7.06
CA THR A 173 -0.63 -8.22 -7.06
C THR A 173 -1.28 -8.16 -5.70
N TYR A 174 -2.62 -8.21 -5.68
CA TYR A 174 -3.36 -8.38 -4.43
C TYR A 174 -4.48 -9.39 -4.57
N ARG A 175 -4.90 -9.93 -3.44
CA ARG A 175 -6.14 -10.67 -3.28
C ARG A 175 -6.85 -10.25 -2.00
N VAL A 176 -8.12 -9.89 -2.14
CA VAL A 176 -9.07 -9.68 -1.04
C VAL A 176 -9.91 -10.94 -0.89
N PHE A 177 -10.03 -11.44 0.32
CA PHE A 177 -10.86 -12.60 0.62
C PHE A 177 -11.82 -12.31 1.77
N ASP A 178 -12.99 -12.95 1.74
CA ASP A 178 -13.92 -12.98 2.87
C ASP A 178 -13.94 -14.40 3.45
N GLY A 179 -14.01 -14.51 4.79
CA GLY A 179 -14.03 -15.79 5.50
C GLY A 179 -12.77 -16.65 5.32
N GLN A 180 -12.84 -17.94 5.69
CA GLN A 180 -11.73 -18.88 5.42
C GLN A 180 -11.51 -18.99 3.91
N PRO A 181 -10.25 -18.99 3.43
CA PRO A 181 -9.98 -19.31 2.04
C PRO A 181 -10.49 -20.72 1.76
N THR A 182 -11.48 -20.84 0.87
CA THR A 182 -11.88 -22.14 0.34
C THR A 182 -10.74 -22.66 -0.52
N VAL A 183 -10.05 -23.68 -0.01
CA VAL A 183 -9.12 -24.54 -0.74
C VAL A 183 -9.78 -25.15 -1.97
#